data_AF-F2I2Y0-F1
#
_entry.id   AF-F2I2Y0-F1
#
_cell.length_a   1.000
_cell.length_b   1.000
_cell.length_c   1.000
_cell.angle_alpha   90.00
_cell.angle_beta   90.00
_cell.angle_gamma   90.00
#
_symmetry.space_group_name_H-M   'P 1'
#
loop_
_entity.id
_entity.type
_entity.pdbx_description
1 polymer ?
#
loop_
_entity_poly.entity_id
_entity_poly.type
_entity_poly.pdbx_seq_one_letter_code
_entity_poly.pdbx_strand_id
1 'polypeptide(L)'
;MFKTLEELIEIIRSRKNATKDKSYTNQLLNNKTLSKEKTEEELQELLEAIQLNKNQTHEAADLIYHLLVLLECNDIKIEDVMDELKKRQQQSGLDEKASR
;
A
#
# COMPACT_ATOMS: atom_id res chain seq x y z
N MET A 1 16.01 0.76 8.06
CA MET A 1 14.58 0.63 8.44
C MET A 1 13.69 0.44 7.21
N PHE A 2 13.90 1.16 6.10
CA PHE A 2 13.07 1.01 4.88
C PHE A 2 13.48 -0.09 3.89
N LYS A 3 14.64 -0.74 4.08
CA LYS A 3 15.14 -1.79 3.18
C LYS A 3 14.12 -2.91 2.92
N THR A 4 13.38 -3.35 3.93
CA THR A 4 12.34 -4.37 3.78
C THR A 4 11.19 -3.90 2.87
N LEU A 5 10.84 -2.62 2.91
CA LEU A 5 9.80 -2.04 2.06
C LEU A 5 10.28 -1.94 0.61
N GLU A 6 11.52 -1.49 0.40
CA GLU A 6 12.17 -1.43 -0.92
C GLU A 6 12.23 -2.83 -1.56
N GLU A 7 12.70 -3.84 -0.81
CA GLU A 7 12.74 -5.23 -1.27
C GLU A 7 11.34 -5.76 -1.60
N LEU A 8 10.32 -5.40 -0.81
CA LEU A 8 8.94 -5.79 -1.05
C LEU A 8 8.38 -5.19 -2.34
N ILE A 9 8.65 -3.91 -2.61
CA ILE A 9 8.27 -3.23 -3.86
C ILE A 9 8.89 -3.94 -5.06
N GLU A 10 10.18 -4.27 -5.00
CA GLU A 10 10.86 -5.00 -6.08
C GLU A 10 10.28 -6.40 -6.30
N ILE A 11 9.92 -7.11 -5.22
CA ILE A 11 9.22 -8.39 -5.32
C ILE A 11 7.86 -8.22 -6.01
N ILE A 12 7.05 -7.24 -5.61
CA ILE A 12 5.74 -6.96 -6.21
C ILE A 12 5.90 -6.67 -7.72
N ARG A 13 6.84 -5.79 -8.09
CA ARG A 13 7.13 -5.46 -9.49
C ARG A 13 7.60 -6.66 -10.30
N SER A 14 8.43 -7.52 -9.71
CA SER A 14 8.89 -8.75 -10.37
C SER A 14 7.72 -9.69 -10.70
N ARG A 15 6.72 -9.78 -9.82
CA ARG A 15 5.50 -10.59 -10.01
C ARG A 15 4.55 -10.00 -11.05
N LYS A 16 4.53 -8.67 -11.23
CA LYS A 16 3.76 -7.99 -12.30
C LYS A 16 4.22 -8.43 -13.69
N ASN A 17 5.53 -8.60 -13.87
CA ASN A 17 6.15 -8.94 -15.16
C ASN A 17 6.18 -10.45 -15.45
N ALA A 18 5.85 -11.29 -14.47
CA ALA A 18 5.87 -12.74 -14.61
C ALA A 18 4.57 -13.27 -15.26
N THR A 19 4.60 -13.49 -16.57
CA THR A 19 3.43 -13.90 -17.39
C THR A 19 2.84 -15.28 -17.07
N LYS A 20 3.50 -16.12 -16.28
CA LYS A 20 3.03 -17.46 -15.88
C LYS A 20 2.87 -17.63 -14.37
N ASP A 21 3.02 -16.56 -13.60
CA ASP A 21 2.88 -16.64 -12.16
C ASP A 21 1.41 -16.81 -11.77
N LYS A 22 1.12 -17.81 -10.93
CA LYS A 22 -0.21 -18.05 -10.36
C LYS A 22 -0.36 -17.49 -8.95
N SER A 23 0.64 -16.76 -8.46
CA SER A 23 0.61 -16.15 -7.13
C SER A 23 -0.59 -15.23 -6.96
N TYR A 24 -1.05 -15.12 -5.72
CA TYR A 24 -2.15 -14.21 -5.38
C TYR A 24 -1.80 -12.75 -5.71
N THR A 25 -0.54 -12.34 -5.51
CA THR A 25 -0.05 -11.01 -5.93
C THR A 25 -0.24 -10.77 -7.42
N ASN A 26 0.08 -11.75 -8.27
CA ASN A 26 -0.11 -11.61 -9.72
C ASN A 26 -1.60 -11.42 -10.07
N GLN A 27 -2.51 -12.14 -9.39
CA GLN A 27 -3.95 -11.96 -9.59
C GLN A 27 -4.42 -10.56 -9.18
N LEU A 28 -3.96 -10.05 -8.04
CA LEU A 28 -4.25 -8.68 -7.59
C LEU A 28 -3.71 -7.63 -8.56
N LEU A 29 -2.45 -7.78 -9.01
CA LEU A 29 -1.81 -6.85 -9.94
C LEU A 29 -2.50 -6.79 -11.30
N ASN A 30 -3.15 -7.87 -11.73
CA ASN A 30 -3.88 -7.95 -12.99
C ASN A 30 -5.40 -7.68 -12.85
N ASN A 31 -5.89 -7.41 -11.63
CA ASN A 31 -7.30 -7.13 -11.37
C ASN A 31 -7.47 -5.96 -10.39
N LYS A 32 -7.65 -4.76 -10.96
CA LYS A 32 -7.83 -3.50 -10.21
C LYS A 32 -8.98 -3.56 -9.21
N THR A 33 -10.10 -4.18 -9.59
CA THR A 33 -11.27 -4.31 -8.71
C THR A 33 -10.94 -5.16 -7.50
N LEU A 34 -10.35 -6.35 -7.72
CA LEU A 34 -9.95 -7.25 -6.64
C LEU A 34 -8.91 -6.60 -5.72
N SER A 35 -7.92 -5.90 -6.28
CA SER A 35 -6.91 -5.20 -5.48
C SER A 35 -7.53 -4.08 -4.63
N LYS A 36 -8.52 -3.37 -5.17
CA LYS A 36 -9.24 -2.32 -4.43
C LYS A 36 -10.05 -2.94 -3.30
N GLU A 37 -10.88 -3.93 -3.59
CA GLU A 37 -11.74 -4.60 -2.60
C GLU A 37 -10.91 -5.17 -1.45
N LYS A 38 -9.79 -5.84 -1.76
CA LYS A 38 -8.91 -6.37 -0.71
C LYS A 38 -8.26 -5.27 0.13
N THR A 39 -7.87 -4.15 -0.47
CA THR A 39 -7.32 -3.01 0.29
C THR A 39 -8.38 -2.38 1.22
N GLU A 40 -9.64 -2.33 0.80
CA GLU A 40 -10.76 -1.86 1.64
C GLU A 40 -11.01 -2.82 2.82
N GLU A 41 -10.91 -4.13 2.60
CA GLU A 41 -11.00 -5.16 3.64
C GLU A 41 -9.88 -5.01 4.68
N GLU A 42 -8.61 -4.93 4.27
CA GLU A 42 -7.47 -4.76 5.18
C GLU A 42 -7.55 -3.48 6.03
N LEU A 43 -8.09 -2.42 5.45
CA LEU A 43 -8.32 -1.18 6.20
C LEU A 43 -9.34 -1.41 7.33
N GLN A 44 -10.42 -2.13 7.04
CA GLN A 44 -11.44 -2.44 8.04
C GLN A 44 -10.89 -3.38 9.13
N GLU A 45 -10.08 -4.37 8.77
CA GLU A 45 -9.42 -5.28 9.70
C GLU A 45 -8.45 -4.54 10.62
N LEU A 46 -7.66 -3.59 10.09
CA LEU A 46 -6.79 -2.75 10.92
C LEU A 46 -7.59 -1.90 11.91
N LEU A 47 -8.72 -1.32 11.48
CA LEU A 47 -9.58 -0.53 12.37
C LEU A 47 -10.14 -1.39 13.51
N GLU A 48 -10.59 -2.60 13.21
CA GLU A 48 -11.05 -3.56 14.22
C GLU A 48 -9.92 -4.01 15.15
N ALA A 49 -8.74 -4.33 14.62
CA ALA A 49 -7.56 -4.70 15.39
C ALA A 49 -7.15 -3.61 16.39
N ILE A 50 -7.22 -2.34 15.97
CA ILE A 50 -6.99 -1.19 16.85
C ILE A 50 -8.06 -1.10 17.94
N GLN A 51 -9.33 -1.25 17.58
CA GLN A 51 -10.44 -1.19 18.54
C GLN A 51 -10.34 -2.32 19.59
N LEU A 52 -9.94 -3.52 19.18
CA LEU A 52 -9.81 -4.69 20.04
C LEU A 52 -8.44 -4.78 20.75
N ASN A 53 -7.51 -3.87 20.44
CA ASN A 53 -6.13 -3.88 20.91
C ASN A 53 -5.43 -5.24 20.68
N LYS A 54 -5.61 -5.81 19.49
CA LYS A 54 -5.11 -7.14 19.11
C LYS A 54 -4.63 -7.13 17.67
N ASN A 55 -3.50 -7.78 17.39
CA ASN A 55 -2.95 -7.99 16.03
C ASN A 55 -2.67 -6.70 15.22
N GLN A 56 -2.57 -5.52 15.84
CA GLN A 56 -2.50 -4.25 15.08
C GLN A 56 -1.30 -4.17 14.14
N THR A 57 -0.14 -4.69 14.56
CA THR A 57 1.06 -4.71 13.72
C THR A 57 0.89 -5.61 12.50
N HIS A 58 0.15 -6.72 12.64
CA HIS A 58 -0.14 -7.63 11.54
C HIS A 58 -1.02 -6.95 10.49
N GLU A 59 -2.17 -6.43 10.90
CA GLU A 59 -3.11 -5.81 9.96
C GLU A 59 -2.55 -4.52 9.35
N ALA A 60 -1.69 -3.80 10.09
CA ALA A 60 -0.98 -2.66 9.53
C ALA A 60 0.01 -3.07 8.44
N ALA A 61 0.68 -4.21 8.60
CA ALA A 61 1.59 -4.74 7.59
C ALA A 61 0.82 -5.23 6.35
N ASP A 62 -0.31 -5.92 6.53
CA ASP A 62 -1.15 -6.39 5.42
C ASP A 62 -1.77 -5.21 4.66
N LEU A 63 -2.29 -4.19 5.34
CA LEU A 63 -2.76 -2.97 4.70
C LEU A 63 -1.65 -2.29 3.88
N ILE A 64 -0.44 -2.17 4.42
CA ILE A 64 0.69 -1.58 3.68
C ILE A 64 1.00 -2.42 2.44
N TYR A 65 1.05 -3.75 2.56
CA TYR A 65 1.31 -4.63 1.42
C TYR A 65 0.24 -4.49 0.34
N HIS A 66 -1.04 -4.53 0.70
CA HIS A 66 -2.15 -4.42 -0.23
C HIS A 66 -2.23 -3.02 -0.87
N LEU A 67 -1.88 -1.97 -0.13
CA LEU A 67 -1.75 -0.62 -0.68
C LEU A 67 -0.65 -0.55 -1.75
N LEU A 68 0.53 -1.12 -1.52
CA LEU A 68 1.61 -1.15 -2.52
C LEU A 68 1.18 -1.90 -3.79
N VAL A 69 0.49 -3.03 -3.64
CA VAL A 69 -0.05 -3.79 -4.77
C VAL A 69 -1.10 -2.97 -5.52
N LEU A 70 -1.99 -2.27 -4.83
CA LEU A 70 -3.00 -1.41 -5.43
C LEU A 70 -2.39 -0.25 -6.23
N LEU A 71 -1.35 0.38 -5.69
CA LEU A 71 -0.61 1.46 -6.37
C LEU A 71 0.03 0.94 -7.66
N GLU A 72 0.79 -0.15 -7.57
CA GLU A 72 1.45 -0.77 -8.73
C GLU A 72 0.44 -1.30 -9.77
N CYS A 73 -0.70 -1.83 -9.34
CA CYS A 73 -1.80 -2.24 -10.22
C CYS A 73 -2.40 -1.06 -11.02
N ASN A 74 -2.34 0.15 -10.46
CA ASN A 74 -2.81 1.39 -11.08
C ASN A 74 -1.71 2.23 -11.71
N ASP A 75 -0.50 1.68 -11.86
CA ASP A 75 0.67 2.37 -12.41
C ASP A 75 1.05 3.66 -11.64
N ILE A 76 0.70 3.71 -10.35
CA ILE A 76 1.09 4.77 -9.43
C ILE A 76 2.38 4.33 -8.76
N LYS A 77 3.48 5.06 -8.99
CA LYS A 77 4.78 4.73 -8.43
C LYS A 77 4.84 5.15 -6.97
N ILE A 78 5.32 4.25 -6.12
CA ILE A 78 5.56 4.56 -4.70
C ILE A 78 6.58 5.70 -4.54
N GLU A 79 7.51 5.85 -5.46
CA GLU A 79 8.46 6.95 -5.51
C GLU A 79 7.73 8.30 -5.59
N ASP A 80 6.70 8.43 -6.43
CA ASP A 80 5.91 9.65 -6.56
C ASP A 80 5.12 9.95 -5.26
N VAL A 81 4.61 8.90 -4.60
CA VAL A 81 3.95 9.02 -3.28
C VAL A 81 4.93 9.49 -2.22
N MET A 82 6.17 8.99 -2.22
CA MET A 82 7.20 9.41 -1.27
C MET A 82 7.61 10.86 -1.48
N ASP A 83 7.70 11.32 -2.73
CA ASP A 83 7.94 12.74 -3.03
C ASP A 83 6.79 13.62 -2.52
N GLU A 84 5.55 13.16 -2.64
CA GLU A 84 4.39 13.88 -2.09
C GLU A 84 4.40 13.91 -0.56
N LEU A 85 4.71 12.79 0.10
CA LEU A 85 4.87 12.75 1.55
C LEU A 85 6.00 13.66 2.04
N LYS A 86 7.10 13.77 1.29
CA LYS A 86 8.21 14.67 1.60
C LYS A 86 7.76 16.14 1.60
N LYS A 87 6.90 16.54 0.66
CA LYS A 87 6.32 17.90 0.66
C LYS A 87 5.46 18.13 1.91
N ARG A 88 4.64 17.14 2.30
CA ARG A 88 3.82 17.23 3.53
C ARG A 88 4.64 17.30 4.81
N GLN A 89 5.83 16.69 4.84
CA GLN A 89 6.75 16.85 5.99
C GLN A 89 7.31 18.28 6.08
N GLN A 90 7.43 18.98 4.96
CA GLN A 90 7.99 20.34 4.88
C GLN A 90 6.93 21.44 5.11
N GLN A 91 5.65 21.11 4.98
CA GLN A 91 4.53 22.00 5.29
C GLN A 91 3.99 21.65 6.68
N SER A 92 3.75 22.64 7.54
CA SER A 92 3.06 22.33 8.79
C SER A 92 1.63 21.85 8.45
N GLY A 93 1.12 20.85 9.16
CA GLY A 93 -0.22 20.30 8.89
C GLY A 93 -1.38 21.31 9.04
N LEU A 94 -1.10 22.50 9.58
CA LEU A 94 -2.02 23.64 9.63
C LEU A 94 -2.05 24.41 8.30
N ASP A 95 -0.91 24.55 7.63
CA ASP A 95 -0.80 25.25 6.34
C ASP A 95 -1.45 24.44 5.21
N GLU A 96 -1.31 23.11 5.23
CA GLU A 96 -1.95 22.24 4.22
C GLU A 96 -3.48 22.31 4.29
N LYS A 97 -4.06 22.30 5.49
CA LYS A 97 -5.52 22.41 5.69
C LYS A 97 -6.09 23.75 5.25
N ALA A 98 -5.33 24.84 5.34
CA ALA A 98 -5.77 26.17 4.91
C ALA A 98 -5.74 26.34 3.37
N SER A 99 -5.10 25.41 2.65
CA SER A 99 -4.87 25.47 1.20
C SER A 99 -5.76 24.53 0.36
N ARG A 100 -6.61 23.73 1.01
CA ARG A 100 -7.62 22.85 0.38
C ARG A 100 -9.01 23.46 0.49
#